data_AF-W1XN04-F1
#
_entry.id   AF-W1XN04-F1
#
_cell.length_a   1.000
_cell.length_b   1.000
_cell.length_c   1.000
_cell.angle_alpha   90.00
_cell.angle_beta   90.00
_cell.angle_gamma   90.00
#
_symmetry.space_group_name_H-M   'P 1'
#
loop_
_entity.id
_entity.type
_entity.pdbx_description
1 polymer ?
#
loop_
_entity_poly.entity_id
_entity_poly.type
_entity_poly.pdbx_seq_one_letter_code
_entity_poly.pdbx_strand_id
1 'polypeptide(L)' 'AEGIGRDASDLLRKIKAAQYVASHPGEVCPAKWKEGEATLAPSLDLVGKI' A
#
# COMPACT_ATOMS: atom_id res chain seq x y z
N ALA A 1 24.66 -20.85 -6.81
CA ALA A 1 23.47 -20.22 -6.21
C ALA A 1 23.03 -19.12 -7.15
N GLU A 2 21.95 -19.35 -7.88
CA GLU A 2 21.34 -18.41 -8.82
C GLU A 2 20.82 -17.20 -8.03
N GLY A 3 21.51 -16.07 -8.14
CA GLY A 3 21.19 -14.86 -7.38
C GLY A 3 19.94 -14.18 -7.94
N ILE A 4 18.81 -14.28 -7.25
CA ILE A 4 17.61 -13.48 -7.54
C ILE A 4 17.85 -12.07 -7.00
N GLY A 5 17.93 -11.09 -7.90
CA GLY A 5 18.05 -9.66 -7.55
C GLY A 5 16.76 -9.11 -6.95
N ARG A 6 16.91 -8.18 -5.99
CA ARG A 6 15.78 -7.41 -5.42
C ARG A 6 15.63 -6.09 -6.19
N ASP A 7 14.40 -5.57 -6.25
CA ASP A 7 14.12 -4.23 -6.77
C ASP A 7 13.98 -3.22 -5.62
N ALA A 8 14.89 -2.24 -5.58
CA ALA A 8 14.87 -1.17 -4.58
C ALA A 8 13.64 -0.25 -4.73
N SER A 9 13.11 -0.13 -5.95
CA SER A 9 11.94 0.71 -6.25
C SER A 9 10.70 0.16 -5.55
N ASP A 10 10.51 -1.16 -5.55
CA ASP A 10 9.40 -1.79 -4.84
C ASP A 10 9.56 -1.68 -3.31
N LEU A 11 10.78 -1.76 -2.80
CA LEU A 11 11.06 -1.51 -1.38
C LEU A 11 10.68 -0.08 -0.97
N LEU A 12 11.11 0.93 -1.74
CA LEU A 12 10.77 2.32 -1.47
C LEU A 12 9.25 2.56 -1.54
N ARG A 13 8.56 1.94 -2.51
CA ARG A 13 7.10 2.02 -2.61
C ARG A 13 6.41 1.45 -1.37
N LYS A 14 6.87 0.30 -0.87
CA LYS A 14 6.34 -0.32 0.35
C LYS A 14 6.57 0.54 1.60
N ILE A 15 7.76 1.14 1.73
CA ILE A 15 8.07 2.02 2.87
C ILE A 15 7.17 3.24 2.87
N LYS A 16 6.95 3.88 1.71
CA LYS A 16 6.04 5.03 1.59
C LYS A 16 4.60 4.67 1.95
N ALA A 17 4.11 3.51 1.48
CA ALA A 17 2.78 3.01 1.85
C ALA A 17 2.67 2.76 3.37
N ALA A 18 3.71 2.20 3.99
CA ALA A 18 3.76 2.00 5.43
C ALA A 18 3.73 3.32 6.22
N GLN A 19 4.47 4.33 5.76
CA GLN A 19 4.44 5.67 6.34
C GLN A 19 3.05 6.33 6.20
N TYR A 20 2.39 6.14 5.06
CA TYR A 20 1.03 6.66 4.84
C TYR A 20 0.02 6.08 5.84
N VAL A 21 -0.09 4.74 5.93
CA VAL A 21 -1.05 4.11 6.86
C VAL A 21 -0.74 4.39 8.32
N ALA A 22 0.54 4.57 8.68
CA ALA A 22 0.94 4.96 10.03
C ALA A 22 0.49 6.39 10.39
N SER A 23 0.41 7.29 9.41
CA SER A 23 -0.03 8.68 9.59
C SER A 23 -1.53 8.90 9.35
N HIS A 24 -2.22 7.97 8.70
CA HIS A 24 -3.65 8.02 8.38
C HIS A 24 -4.39 6.81 8.98
N PRO A 25 -4.70 6.83 10.30
CA PRO A 25 -5.44 5.75 10.93
C PRO A 25 -6.81 5.55 10.29
N GLY A 26 -7.15 4.30 9.93
CA GLY A 26 -8.41 3.96 9.29
C GLY A 26 -8.37 3.99 7.76
N GLU A 27 -7.23 4.28 7.14
CA GLU A 27 -7.02 4.14 5.71
C GLU A 27 -6.06 2.99 5.37
N VAL A 28 -6.23 2.41 4.19
CA VAL A 28 -5.36 1.38 3.63
C VAL A 28 -4.95 1.71 2.19
N CYS A 29 -3.70 1.40 1.87
CA CYS A 29 -3.15 1.54 0.52
C CYS A 29 -3.50 0.31 -0.33
N PRO A 30 -4.28 0.44 -1.42
CA PRO A 30 -4.65 -0.69 -2.29
C PRO A 30 -3.46 -1.22 -3.12
N ALA A 31 -3.70 -2.27 -3.91
CA ALA A 31 -2.66 -2.87 -4.74
C ALA A 31 -2.02 -1.84 -5.69
N LYS A 32 -0.69 -1.89 -5.81
CA LYS A 32 0.13 -0.97 -6.63
C LYS A 32 0.10 0.51 -6.23
N TRP A 33 -0.49 0.86 -5.09
CA TRP A 33 -0.58 2.24 -4.60
C TRP A 33 0.76 2.98 -4.61
N LYS A 34 0.69 4.28 -4.94
CA LYS A 34 1.76 5.29 -4.87
C LYS A 34 1.25 6.57 -4.22
N GLU A 35 2.17 7.40 -3.72
CA GLU A 35 1.84 8.70 -3.10
C GLU A 35 0.96 9.56 -4.02
N GLY A 36 -0.16 10.05 -3.48
CA GLY A 36 -1.15 10.84 -4.20
C GLY A 36 -2.27 10.04 -4.88
N GLU A 37 -2.18 8.70 -4.91
CA GLU A 37 -3.27 7.85 -5.41
C GLU A 37 -4.35 7.60 -4.35
N ALA A 38 -5.53 7.21 -4.82
CA ALA A 38 -6.68 6.93 -3.96
C ALA A 38 -6.41 5.78 -2.98
N THR A 39 -6.90 5.96 -1.75
CA THR A 39 -6.87 4.98 -0.68
C THR A 39 -8.27 4.43 -0.41
N LEU A 40 -8.35 3.40 0.42
CA LEU A 40 -9.62 2.85 0.87
C LEU A 40 -9.75 3.06 2.38
N ALA A 41 -10.95 3.41 2.82
CA ALA A 41 -11.33 3.39 4.23
C ALA A 41 -12.09 2.08 4.51
N PRO A 42 -11.53 1.12 5.25
CA PRO A 42 -12.22 -0.13 5.56
C PRO A 42 -13.51 0.14 6.35
N SER A 43 -14.64 -0.33 5.83
CA SER A 43 -15.94 -0.22 6.48
C SER A 43 -16.81 -1.42 6.14
N LEU A 44 -17.85 -1.68 6.96
CA LEU A 44 -18.81 -2.76 6.72
C LEU A 44 -19.50 -2.59 5.36
N ASP A 45 -19.81 -1.36 4.98
CA ASP A 45 -20.46 -1.03 3.71
C ASP A 45 -19.59 -1.33 2.49
N LEU A 46 -18.27 -1.45 2.67
CA LEU A 46 -17.32 -1.74 1.59
C LEU A 46 -17.11 -3.25 1.38
N VAL A 47 -17.47 -4.08 2.35
CA VAL A 47 -17.28 -5.53 2.28
C VAL A 47 -18.12 -6.12 1.14
N GLY A 48 -17.44 -6.79 0.19
CA GLY A 48 -18.08 -7.45 -0.95
C GLY A 48 -18.46 -6.53 -2.12
N LYS A 49 -18.07 -5.24 -2.09
CA LYS A 49 -18.27 -4.30 -3.20
C LYS A 49 -17.03 -4.08 -4.07
N ILE A 50 -15.85 -4.40 -3.53
CA ILE A 50 -14.54 -4.30 -4.19
C ILE A 50 -13.89 -5.69 -4.17
#